data_AF-A0AAQ3KJH0-F1
#
_entry.id   AF-A0AAQ3KJH0-F1
#
_cell.length_a   1.000
_cell.length_b   1.000
_cell.length_c   1.000
_cell.angle_alpha   90.00
_cell.angle_beta   90.00
_cell.angle_gamma   90.00
#
_symmetry.space_group_name_H-M   'P 1'
#
loop_
_entity.id
_entity.type
_entity.pdbx_description
1 polymer ?
#
loop_
_entity_poly.entity_id
_entity_poly.type
_entity_poly.pdbx_seq_one_letter_code
_entity_poly.pdbx_strand_id
1 'polypeptide(L)'
;MVSPWAPIGNVANVTQLVGLDAITIIAMIIDAAENARMHKKNCRAFAEYLELISNLLVPLNISELRMYPETSAPLDRLEDVLRRSHFLVSSCCDRSFPYLLAKGWIIKQHFKKAEVEIE
;
A
#
# COMPACT_ATOMS: atom_id res chain seq x y z
N MET A 1 -18.25 -23.86 8.89
CA MET A 1 -18.44 -22.46 8.45
C MET A 1 -17.09 -21.77 8.53
N VAL A 2 -16.49 -21.43 7.39
CA VAL A 2 -15.25 -20.65 7.31
C VAL A 2 -15.61 -19.34 6.61
N SER A 3 -15.29 -18.21 7.26
CA SER A 3 -15.51 -16.88 6.72
C SER A 3 -14.72 -16.69 5.42
N PRO A 4 -15.32 -16.21 4.32
CA PRO A 4 -14.61 -16.02 3.04
C PRO A 4 -13.55 -14.89 3.02
N TRP A 5 -13.24 -14.30 4.17
CA TRP A 5 -12.27 -13.22 4.29
C TRP A 5 -10.92 -13.78 4.70
N ALA A 6 -10.36 -14.62 3.84
CA ALA A 6 -8.91 -14.84 3.81
C ALA A 6 -8.24 -13.56 3.27
N PRO A 7 -7.02 -13.21 3.70
CA PRO A 7 -6.28 -12.07 3.20
C PRO A 7 -5.81 -12.36 1.76
N ILE A 8 -6.64 -12.01 0.77
CA ILE A 8 -6.28 -12.13 -0.64
C ILE A 8 -5.50 -10.88 -1.03
N GLY A 9 -4.17 -10.99 -1.06
CA GLY A 9 -3.30 -10.04 -1.76
C GLY A 9 -1.92 -9.87 -1.15
N ASN A 10 -0.96 -10.58 -1.72
CA ASN A 10 0.49 -10.30 -1.72
C ASN A 10 1.18 -10.10 -0.37
N VAL A 11 1.51 -11.21 0.30
CA VAL A 11 2.61 -11.21 1.28
C VAL A 11 3.99 -11.22 0.57
N ALA A 12 4.02 -11.39 -0.75
CA ALA A 12 5.26 -11.58 -1.51
C ALA A 12 6.17 -10.33 -1.63
N ASN A 13 5.63 -9.11 -1.42
CA ASN A 13 6.43 -7.89 -1.53
C ASN A 13 6.93 -7.34 -0.19
N VAL A 14 6.36 -7.79 0.95
CA VAL A 14 6.79 -7.31 2.27
C VAL A 14 8.19 -7.82 2.60
N THR A 15 8.51 -9.05 2.19
CA THR A 15 9.83 -9.68 2.35
C THR A 15 10.94 -9.01 1.53
N GLN A 16 10.62 -8.42 0.37
CA GLN A 16 11.62 -7.71 -0.45
C GLN A 16 12.02 -6.36 0.14
N LEU A 17 11.16 -5.77 0.95
CA LEU A 17 11.42 -4.47 1.57
C LEU A 17 12.32 -4.62 2.80
N VAL A 18 12.45 -5.82 3.41
CA VAL A 18 13.10 -6.04 4.73
C VAL A 18 14.53 -5.52 4.71
N GLY A 19 14.85 -4.56 5.58
CA GLY A 19 16.17 -3.91 5.65
C GLY A 19 16.26 -2.55 4.94
N LEU A 20 15.21 -2.08 4.26
CA LEU A 20 15.12 -0.70 3.79
C LEU A 20 14.77 0.26 4.92
N ASP A 21 15.46 1.41 4.96
CA ASP A 21 15.16 2.50 5.87
C ASP A 21 13.81 3.18 5.55
N ALA A 22 13.18 3.77 6.58
CA ALA A 22 11.90 4.46 6.47
C ALA A 22 11.90 5.55 5.37
N ILE A 23 13.01 6.28 5.17
CA ILE A 23 13.13 7.30 4.11
C ILE A 23 13.01 6.66 2.73
N THR A 24 13.65 5.51 2.53
CA THR A 24 13.63 4.81 1.24
C THR A 24 12.22 4.30 0.93
N ILE A 25 11.53 3.75 1.94
CA ILE A 25 10.15 3.28 1.78
C ILE A 25 9.22 4.46 1.49
N ILE A 26 9.39 5.60 2.15
CA ILE A 26 8.62 6.83 1.88
C ILE A 26 8.79 7.26 0.42
N ALA A 27 10.02 7.32 -0.09
CA ALA A 27 10.28 7.69 -1.48
C ALA A 27 9.57 6.77 -2.48
N MET A 28 9.57 5.46 -2.23
CA MET A 28 8.85 4.49 -3.06
C MET A 28 7.32 4.69 -3.01
N ILE A 29 6.78 5.04 -1.84
CA ILE A 29 5.35 5.34 -1.71
C ILE A 29 4.98 6.58 -2.52
N ILE A 30 5.79 7.63 -2.46
CA ILE A 30 5.56 8.88 -3.21
C ILE A 30 5.56 8.58 -4.71
N ASP A 31 6.56 7.87 -5.22
CA ASP A 31 6.61 7.46 -6.63
C ASP A 31 5.38 6.63 -7.05
N ALA A 32 4.99 5.64 -6.24
CA ALA A 32 3.78 4.86 -6.49
C ALA A 32 2.50 5.72 -6.43
N ALA A 33 2.44 6.72 -5.56
CA ALA A 33 1.27 7.59 -5.45
C ALA A 33 1.13 8.54 -6.64
N GLU A 34 2.24 9.05 -7.18
CA GLU A 34 2.26 9.88 -8.39
C GLU A 34 1.79 9.10 -9.63
N ASN A 35 2.17 7.82 -9.70
CA ASN A 35 1.80 6.91 -10.78
C ASN A 35 0.42 6.24 -10.61
N ALA A 36 -0.29 6.53 -9.51
CA ALA A 36 -1.57 5.91 -9.20
C ALA A 36 -2.63 6.15 -10.30
N ARG A 37 -3.29 5.07 -10.72
CA ARG A 37 -4.35 5.11 -11.74
C ARG A 37 -5.74 5.22 -11.10
N MET A 38 -5.88 4.69 -9.90
CA MET A 38 -7.10 4.73 -9.08
C MET A 38 -6.87 5.56 -7.81
N HIS A 39 -7.95 6.11 -7.23
CA HIS A 39 -7.90 6.89 -5.98
C HIS A 39 -6.85 8.01 -5.95
N LYS A 40 -6.61 8.67 -7.09
CA LYS A 40 -5.53 9.66 -7.30
C LYS A 40 -5.46 10.75 -6.22
N LYS A 41 -6.61 11.31 -5.84
CA LYS A 41 -6.68 12.36 -4.81
C LYS A 41 -6.16 11.86 -3.46
N ASN A 42 -6.55 10.65 -3.07
CA ASN A 42 -6.12 10.04 -1.80
C ASN A 42 -4.64 9.68 -1.82
N CYS A 43 -4.15 9.11 -2.94
CA CYS A 43 -2.74 8.77 -3.08
C CYS A 43 -1.86 10.02 -3.02
N ARG A 44 -2.22 11.10 -3.72
CA ARG A 44 -1.48 12.37 -3.68
C ARG A 44 -1.49 13.02 -2.30
N ALA A 45 -2.64 13.13 -1.66
CA ALA A 45 -2.71 13.68 -0.30
C ALA A 45 -1.86 12.87 0.70
N PHE A 46 -1.79 11.55 0.52
CA PHE A 46 -0.91 10.70 1.32
C PHE A 46 0.56 10.92 1.00
N ALA A 47 0.93 11.09 -0.28
CA ALA A 47 2.29 11.44 -0.68
C ALA A 47 2.75 12.78 -0.10
N GLU A 48 1.92 13.82 -0.21
CA GLU A 48 2.19 15.14 0.38
C GLU A 48 2.42 15.06 1.89
N TYR A 49 1.62 14.25 2.59
CA TYR A 49 1.82 14.00 4.02
C TYR A 49 3.16 13.30 4.31
N LEU A 50 3.54 12.32 3.50
CA LEU A 50 4.80 11.60 3.67
C LEU A 50 6.02 12.45 3.27
N GLU A 51 5.90 13.40 2.35
CA GLU A 51 6.95 14.38 2.05
C GLU A 51 7.26 15.24 3.27
N LEU A 52 6.22 15.70 3.99
CA LEU A 52 6.40 16.45 5.24
C LEU A 52 7.14 15.61 6.28
N ILE A 53 6.75 14.33 6.42
CA ILE A 53 7.44 13.38 7.31
C ILE A 53 8.89 13.20 6.88
N SER A 54 9.17 12.94 5.60
CA SER A 54 10.53 12.74 5.08
C SER A 54 11.42 13.96 5.36
N ASN A 55 10.91 15.17 5.14
CA ASN A 55 11.63 16.41 5.42
C ASN A 55 11.96 16.60 6.90
N LEU A 56 11.16 16.03 7.80
CA LEU A 56 11.46 16.00 9.24
C LEU A 56 12.48 14.91 9.59
N LEU A 57 12.43 13.74 8.95
CA LEU A 57 13.34 12.64 9.29
C LEU A 57 14.76 12.80 8.73
N VAL A 58 14.93 13.41 7.55
CA VAL A 58 16.25 13.59 6.92
C VAL A 58 17.25 14.35 7.83
N PRO A 59 16.89 15.49 8.44
CA PRO A 59 17.78 16.22 9.35
C PRO A 59 18.09 15.48 10.65
N LEU A 60 17.21 14.56 11.06
CA LEU A 60 17.25 13.90 12.36
C LEU A 60 18.25 12.73 12.43
N ASN A 61 18.94 12.41 11.33
CA ASN A 61 19.90 11.31 11.21
C ASN A 61 19.36 10.01 11.86
N ILE A 62 18.38 9.38 11.22
CA ILE A 62 17.65 8.20 11.71
C ILE A 62 18.57 7.12 12.29
N SER A 63 19.74 6.92 11.69
CA SER A 63 20.77 5.96 12.15
C SER A 63 21.24 6.22 13.58
N GLU A 64 21.31 7.48 14.01
CA GLU A 64 21.70 7.90 15.35
C GLU A 64 20.55 7.74 16.34
N LEU A 65 19.32 8.07 15.93
CA LEU A 65 18.11 7.79 16.71
C LEU A 65 17.89 6.30 16.94
N ARG A 66 18.26 5.45 16.00
CA ARG A 66 18.12 3.99 16.14
C ARG A 66 19.09 3.39 17.17
N MET A 67 20.16 4.11 17.53
CA MET A 67 21.11 3.67 18.56
C MET A 67 20.54 3.78 19.98
N TYR A 68 19.53 4.62 20.19
CA TYR A 68 18.86 4.74 21.48
C TYR A 68 17.69 3.76 21.57
N PRO A 69 17.64 2.89 22.59
CA PRO A 69 16.60 1.88 22.72
C PRO A 69 15.21 2.50 22.86
N GLU A 70 15.09 3.69 23.43
CA GLU A 70 13.82 4.42 23.59
C GLU A 70 13.20 4.84 22.25
N THR A 71 14.02 5.08 21.22
CA THR A 71 13.60 5.54 19.90
C THR A 71 13.65 4.45 18.83
N SER A 72 14.29 3.32 19.09
CA SER A 72 14.33 2.16 18.20
C SER A 72 12.92 1.57 17.94
N ALA A 73 12.16 1.28 19.00
CA ALA A 73 10.82 0.69 18.91
C ALA A 73 9.79 1.53 18.12
N PRO A 74 9.70 2.87 18.29
CA PRO A 74 8.80 3.68 17.46
C PRO A 74 9.25 3.79 16.00
N LEU A 75 10.57 3.76 15.72
CA LEU A 75 11.10 3.71 14.34
C LEU A 75 10.71 2.41 13.63
N ASP A 76 10.87 1.27 14.29
CA ASP A 76 10.48 -0.03 13.72
C ASP A 76 8.97 -0.08 13.43
N ARG A 77 8.14 0.46 14.34
CA ARG A 77 6.70 0.56 14.14
C ARG A 77 6.35 1.45 12.94
N LEU A 78 7.05 2.56 12.77
CA LEU A 78 6.88 3.45 11.62
C LEU A 78 7.19 2.70 10.32
N GLU A 79 8.32 1.99 10.29
CA GLU A 79 8.75 1.19 9.14
C GLU A 79 7.69 0.14 8.76
N ASP A 80 7.15 -0.58 9.75
CA ASP A 80 6.08 -1.57 9.56
C ASP A 80 4.78 -0.98 8.99
N VAL A 81 4.43 0.24 9.41
CA VAL A 81 3.26 0.95 8.89
C VAL A 81 3.51 1.42 7.46
N LEU A 82 4.69 1.95 7.17
CA LEU A 82 5.09 2.39 5.84
C LEU A 82 5.11 1.22 4.84
N ARG A 83 5.63 0.06 5.23
CA ARG A 83 5.63 -1.16 4.39
C ARG A 83 4.21 -1.57 3.97
N ARG A 84 3.28 -1.60 4.92
CA ARG A 84 1.86 -1.90 4.66
C ARG A 84 1.21 -0.85 3.78
N SER A 85 1.56 0.42 3.98
CA SER A 85 1.05 1.55 3.21
C SER A 85 1.55 1.52 1.76
N HIS A 86 2.83 1.18 1.54
CA HIS A 86 3.41 0.98 0.22
C HIS A 86 2.67 -0.07 -0.59
N PHE A 87 2.31 -1.19 0.04
CA PHE A 87 1.50 -2.21 -0.64
C PHE A 87 0.12 -1.67 -1.06
N LEU A 88 -0.55 -0.92 -0.19
CA LEU A 88 -1.84 -0.31 -0.48
C LEU A 88 -1.75 0.67 -1.66
N VAL A 89 -0.75 1.56 -1.66
CA VAL A 89 -0.55 2.55 -2.72
C VAL A 89 -0.13 1.89 -4.04
N SER A 90 0.74 0.87 -4.00
CA SER A 90 1.14 0.09 -5.18
C SER A 90 -0.08 -0.57 -5.86
N SER A 91 -1.05 -1.04 -5.07
CA SER A 91 -2.29 -1.60 -5.62
C SER A 91 -3.11 -0.58 -6.43
N CYS A 92 -2.95 0.71 -6.17
CA CYS A 92 -3.59 1.78 -6.94
C CYS A 92 -2.91 2.03 -8.30
N CYS A 93 -1.69 1.53 -8.50
CA CYS A 93 -0.97 1.50 -9.78
C CYS A 93 -1.27 0.22 -10.59
N ASP A 94 -1.25 -0.94 -9.94
CA ASP A 94 -1.25 -2.27 -10.58
C ASP A 94 -2.59 -2.69 -11.20
N ARG A 95 -3.71 -2.07 -10.81
CA ARG A 95 -5.01 -2.37 -11.42
C ARG A 95 -5.17 -1.57 -12.71
N SER A 96 -4.68 -2.15 -13.82
CA SER A 96 -4.88 -1.59 -15.15
C SER A 96 -6.39 -1.49 -15.49
N PHE A 97 -6.78 -0.45 -16.23
CA PHE A 97 -8.16 -0.27 -16.70
C PHE A 97 -8.75 -1.55 -17.35
N PRO A 98 -7.99 -2.34 -18.14
CA PRO A 98 -8.46 -3.64 -18.64
C PRO A 98 -8.81 -4.65 -17.55
N TYR A 99 -8.04 -4.73 -16.46
CA TYR A 99 -8.35 -5.62 -15.34
C TYR A 99 -9.67 -5.24 -14.65
N LEU A 100 -9.92 -3.94 -14.47
CA LEU A 100 -11.18 -3.45 -13.91
C LEU A 100 -12.38 -3.75 -14.83
N LEU A 101 -12.20 -3.59 -16.14
CA LEU A 101 -13.21 -3.97 -17.13
C LEU A 101 -13.52 -5.47 -17.10
N ALA A 102 -12.49 -6.32 -17.08
CA ALA A 102 -12.65 -7.77 -17.02
C ALA A 102 -13.39 -8.21 -15.75
N LYS A 103 -13.07 -7.61 -14.60
CA LYS A 103 -13.80 -7.86 -13.35
C LYS A 103 -15.25 -7.41 -13.41
N GLY A 104 -15.52 -6.23 -13.96
CA GLY A 104 -16.89 -5.74 -14.16
C GLY A 104 -17.71 -6.70 -15.03
N TRP A 105 -17.11 -7.24 -16.09
CA TRP A 105 -17.71 -8.24 -16.95
C TRP A 105 -18.05 -9.55 -16.20
N ILE A 106 -17.10 -10.06 -15.41
CA ILE A 106 -17.30 -11.29 -14.60
C ILE A 106 -18.47 -11.13 -13.63
N ILE A 107 -18.54 -9.99 -12.92
CA ILE A 107 -19.64 -9.71 -11.98
C ILE A 107 -20.99 -9.71 -12.72
N LYS A 108 -21.07 -9.05 -13.88
CA LYS A 108 -22.29 -9.04 -14.70
C LYS A 108 -22.72 -10.45 -15.11
N GLN A 109 -21.77 -11.32 -15.48
CA GLN A 109 -22.08 -12.71 -15.82
C GLN A 109 -22.60 -13.49 -14.62
N HIS A 110 -22.03 -13.30 -13.43
CA HIS A 110 -22.53 -13.93 -12.21
C HIS A 110 -23.95 -13.49 -11.86
N PHE A 111 -24.27 -12.20 -12.00
CA PHE A 111 -25.64 -11.71 -11.80
C PHE A 111 -26.61 -12.35 -12.78
N LYS A 112 -26.27 -12.37 -14.08
CA LYS A 112 -27.11 -13.00 -15.10
C LYS A 112 -27.34 -14.48 -14.82
N LYS A 113 -26.33 -15.19 -14.31
CA LYS A 113 -26.45 -16.58 -13.93
C LYS A 113 -27.37 -16.77 -12.71
N ALA A 114 -27.25 -15.91 -11.70
CA ALA A 114 -28.12 -15.94 -10.53
C ALA A 114 -29.59 -15.63 -10.89
N GLU A 115 -29.84 -14.69 -11.81
CA GLU A 115 -31.20 -14.42 -12.31
C GLU A 115 -31.81 -15.66 -12.98
N VAL A 116 -31.06 -16.38 -13.81
CA VAL A 116 -31.53 -17.63 -14.45
C VAL A 116 -31.73 -18.79 -13.46
N GLU A 117 -31.00 -18.82 -12.33
CA GLU A 117 -31.18 -19.86 -11.30
C GLU A 117 -32.41 -19.62 -10.40
N ILE A 118 -32.96 -18.41 -10.42
CA ILE A 118 -34.15 -18.03 -9.63
C ILE A 118 -35.44 -18.21 -10.45
N GLU A 119 -35.36 -18.18 -11.78
CA GLU A 119 -36.45 -18.52 -12.73
C GLU A 119 -36.65 -20.04 -12.88
#